data_AF-A0A6P4JL72-F1
#
_entry.id   AF-A0A6P4JL72-F1
#
_cell.length_a   1.000
_cell.length_b   1.000
_cell.length_c   1.000
_cell.angle_alpha   90.00
_cell.angle_beta   90.00
_cell.angle_gamma   90.00
#
_symmetry.space_group_name_H-M   'P 1'
#
loop_
_entity.id
_entity.type
_entity.pdbx_description
1 polymer ?
#
loop_
_entity_poly.entity_id
_entity_poly.type
_entity_poly.pdbx_seq_one_letter_code
_entity_poly.pdbx_strand_id
1 'polypeptide(L)'
;MPEELMVPAGTYKLTKQFRREQMRRHKKDLPWSKRVFDLDEKRLFGRTLWGWTRITLFYLTLYILIALIVIFWLAIFKYAIIPKDHPVWLKKAPGVSLVPHNESTLKFFPNEPTTIYPIADKIEEFLNGLRDNAMDYFSDFNADELWGYREGKPCIFVKLNKVIGFEPNTIDTPEELPKGAPPELRDVIRKHGGAPRIWLSCMTKGNGPQPTVLYYPGPFFDTTGTMTGVQRVVAVQLSNFPANSDVDVHLTVWAHNIQIEEKYNGKGHARLTLHRVLQAPLKSPEARLKTLSVARNSGGRPAPNGSPRSYKRFRTKPVTTAPKEPFSYIGRERNASPPRTLADARNSGPENILIAEPRSYKGVGAKPVTIAPKEPFSYIGRWRNDSLGLYVNQSV
;
A
#
# COMPACT_ATOMS: atom_id res chain seq x y z
N MET A 1 -25.87 -2.86 -112.22
CA MET A 1 -27.11 -2.11 -111.93
C MET A 1 -26.98 -0.74 -112.60
N PRO A 2 -28.06 -0.25 -113.23
CA PRO A 2 -28.10 0.93 -114.11
C PRO A 2 -27.97 2.26 -113.35
N GLU A 3 -27.55 3.31 -114.06
CA GLU A 3 -27.18 4.66 -113.58
C GLU A 3 -28.34 5.54 -113.08
N GLU A 4 -29.55 5.00 -112.89
CA GLU A 4 -30.78 5.79 -112.67
C GLU A 4 -31.16 6.07 -111.20
N LEU A 5 -30.23 5.97 -110.25
CA LEU A 5 -30.53 6.34 -108.85
C LEU A 5 -29.40 7.14 -108.21
N MET A 6 -29.01 8.25 -108.84
CA MET A 6 -28.07 9.21 -108.28
C MET A 6 -28.84 10.31 -107.53
N VAL A 7 -28.99 10.15 -106.21
CA VAL A 7 -29.46 11.21 -105.31
C VAL A 7 -28.29 12.17 -105.05
N PRO A 8 -28.44 13.49 -105.26
CA PRO A 8 -27.34 14.43 -105.02
C PRO A 8 -26.96 14.42 -103.54
N ALA A 9 -25.66 14.34 -103.27
CA ALA A 9 -25.11 14.33 -101.91
C ALA A 9 -25.31 15.71 -101.26
N GLY A 10 -26.47 15.92 -100.64
CA GLY A 10 -26.67 16.99 -99.67
C GLY A 10 -25.67 16.84 -98.52
N THR A 11 -25.26 17.95 -97.92
CA THR A 11 -24.31 17.99 -96.79
C THR A 11 -24.85 17.22 -95.59
N TYR A 12 -24.51 15.94 -95.49
CA TYR A 12 -24.84 15.13 -94.34
C TYR A 12 -23.83 15.41 -93.22
N LYS A 13 -24.32 15.89 -92.08
CA LYS A 13 -23.49 16.07 -90.89
C LYS A 13 -23.39 14.72 -90.18
N LEU A 14 -22.30 14.00 -90.40
CA LEU A 14 -21.94 12.82 -89.62
C LEU A 14 -21.76 13.25 -88.15
N THR A 15 -22.80 13.15 -87.32
CA THR A 15 -22.62 13.16 -85.88
C THR A 15 -21.86 11.88 -85.55
N LYS A 16 -20.57 12.03 -85.25
CA LYS A 16 -19.71 10.93 -84.79
C LYS A 16 -20.37 10.33 -83.56
N GLN A 17 -21.08 9.21 -83.72
CA GLN A 17 -21.53 8.42 -82.59
C GLN A 17 -20.26 7.93 -81.93
N PHE A 18 -19.87 8.58 -80.83
CA PHE A 18 -18.88 8.01 -79.93
C PHE A 18 -19.47 6.69 -79.48
N ARG A 19 -19.01 5.60 -80.09
CA ARG A 19 -19.18 4.26 -79.56
C ARG A 19 -18.77 4.39 -78.10
N ARG A 20 -19.72 4.25 -77.17
CA ARG A 20 -19.43 4.23 -75.75
C ARG A 20 -18.60 2.98 -75.50
N GLU A 21 -17.33 3.00 -75.86
CA GLU A 21 -16.34 2.14 -75.26
C GLU A 21 -16.38 2.51 -73.79
N GLN A 22 -17.09 1.69 -73.03
CA GLN A 22 -16.97 1.70 -71.58
C GLN A 22 -15.53 1.32 -71.28
N MET A 23 -14.61 2.31 -71.31
CA MET A 23 -13.28 2.15 -70.75
C MET A 23 -13.52 1.84 -69.27
N ARG A 24 -13.40 0.56 -68.93
CA ARG A 24 -13.46 0.09 -67.56
C ARG A 24 -12.26 0.71 -66.85
N ARG A 25 -12.47 1.88 -66.21
CA ARG A 25 -11.42 2.61 -65.50
C ARG A 25 -10.70 1.63 -64.58
N HIS A 26 -9.38 1.63 -64.65
CA HIS A 26 -8.60 0.70 -63.85
C HIS A 26 -8.87 0.98 -62.37
N LYS A 27 -8.84 -0.04 -61.51
CA LYS A 27 -9.18 0.10 -60.07
C LYS A 27 -8.34 1.19 -59.35
N LYS A 28 -7.18 1.52 -59.93
CA LYS A 28 -6.22 2.55 -59.49
C LYS A 28 -6.68 4.00 -59.81
N ASP A 29 -7.68 4.17 -60.66
CA ASP A 29 -8.13 5.49 -61.13
C ASP A 29 -9.47 5.92 -60.49
N LEU A 30 -10.02 5.10 -59.59
CA LEU A 30 -11.24 5.44 -58.84
C LEU A 30 -10.93 6.35 -57.65
N PRO A 31 -11.81 7.34 -57.37
CA PRO A 31 -11.71 8.20 -56.20
C PRO A 31 -11.76 7.35 -54.92
N TRP A 32 -11.02 7.79 -53.89
CA TRP A 32 -10.82 7.04 -52.65
C TRP A 32 -12.14 6.62 -51.97
N SER A 33 -13.18 7.47 -52.04
CA SER A 33 -14.51 7.20 -51.49
C SER A 33 -15.15 5.95 -52.10
N LYS A 34 -15.03 5.77 -53.43
CA LYS A 34 -15.51 4.56 -54.12
C LYS A 34 -14.70 3.30 -53.79
N ARG A 35 -13.47 3.43 -53.30
CA ARG A 35 -12.67 2.26 -52.84
C ARG A 35 -13.09 1.78 -51.46
N VAL A 36 -13.55 2.69 -50.60
CA VAL A 36 -14.01 2.40 -49.24
C VAL A 36 -15.45 1.93 -49.25
N PHE A 37 -16.30 2.61 -50.01
CA PHE A 37 -17.72 2.30 -50.09
C PHE A 37 -18.20 2.37 -51.54
N ASP A 38 -18.53 1.19 -52.07
CA ASP A 38 -19.13 1.08 -53.38
C ASP A 38 -20.58 0.61 -53.22
N LEU A 39 -21.51 1.56 -53.24
CA LEU A 39 -22.95 1.31 -53.11
C LEU A 39 -23.49 0.54 -54.34
N ASP A 40 -22.88 0.76 -55.51
CA ASP A 40 -23.27 0.15 -56.79
C ASP A 40 -22.94 -1.36 -56.78
N GLU A 41 -21.75 -1.73 -56.28
CA GLU A 41 -21.32 -3.13 -56.18
C GLU A 41 -21.67 -3.79 -54.83
N LYS A 42 -22.32 -3.08 -53.90
CA LYS A 42 -22.58 -3.49 -52.51
C LYS A 42 -21.31 -3.96 -51.79
N ARG A 43 -20.20 -3.25 -51.97
CA ARG A 43 -18.87 -3.58 -51.41
C ARG A 43 -18.44 -2.54 -50.37
N LEU A 44 -18.04 -3.03 -49.21
CA LEU A 44 -17.43 -2.27 -48.11
C LEU A 44 -15.96 -2.68 -48.01
N PHE A 45 -15.02 -1.74 -48.10
CA PHE A 45 -13.57 -1.98 -48.09
C PHE A 45 -13.13 -3.09 -49.06
N GLY A 46 -13.70 -3.08 -50.27
CA GLY A 46 -13.36 -4.03 -51.33
C GLY A 46 -13.89 -5.46 -51.15
N ARG A 47 -14.70 -5.75 -50.14
CA ARG A 47 -15.41 -7.03 -49.96
C ARG A 47 -16.91 -6.83 -49.89
N THR A 48 -17.67 -7.85 -50.29
CA THR A 48 -19.14 -7.84 -50.13
C THR A 48 -19.51 -8.00 -48.66
N LEU A 49 -20.71 -7.55 -48.26
CA LEU A 49 -21.25 -7.75 -46.90
C LEU A 49 -21.17 -9.23 -46.49
N TRP A 50 -21.47 -10.13 -47.42
CA TRP A 50 -21.37 -11.58 -47.25
C TRP A 50 -19.94 -12.07 -46.96
N GLY A 51 -18.93 -11.46 -47.57
CA GLY A 51 -17.53 -11.73 -47.26
C GLY A 51 -17.14 -11.28 -45.86
N TRP A 52 -17.65 -10.11 -45.43
CA TRP A 52 -17.45 -9.61 -44.07
C TRP A 52 -18.12 -10.48 -43.02
N THR A 53 -19.36 -10.94 -43.24
CA THR A 53 -20.06 -11.86 -42.32
C THR A 53 -19.31 -13.17 -42.12
N ARG A 54 -18.73 -13.74 -43.19
CA ARG A 54 -17.92 -14.97 -43.08
C ARG A 54 -16.64 -14.78 -42.26
N ILE A 55 -15.91 -13.69 -42.51
CA ILE A 55 -14.67 -13.38 -41.79
C ILE A 55 -14.98 -13.08 -40.32
N THR A 56 -16.00 -12.27 -40.05
CA THR A 56 -16.41 -11.92 -38.67
C THR A 56 -16.89 -13.14 -37.91
N LEU A 57 -17.71 -14.01 -38.51
CA LEU A 57 -18.14 -15.26 -37.88
C LEU A 57 -16.96 -16.20 -37.60
N PHE A 58 -16.01 -16.31 -38.54
CA PHE A 58 -14.80 -17.12 -38.34
C PHE A 58 -13.99 -16.63 -37.14
N TYR A 59 -13.69 -15.32 -37.08
CA TYR A 59 -12.95 -14.76 -35.95
C TYR A 59 -13.74 -14.81 -34.65
N LEU A 60 -15.05 -14.59 -34.67
CA LEU A 60 -15.90 -14.68 -33.49
C LEU A 60 -15.85 -16.09 -32.89
N THR A 61 -16.03 -17.13 -33.70
CA THR A 61 -15.93 -18.52 -33.26
C THR A 61 -14.52 -18.86 -32.77
N LEU A 62 -13.49 -18.41 -33.48
CA LEU A 62 -12.09 -18.60 -33.10
C LEU A 62 -11.77 -17.94 -31.75
N TYR A 63 -12.20 -16.70 -31.54
CA TYR A 63 -11.97 -16.01 -30.27
C TYR A 63 -12.80 -16.59 -29.12
N ILE A 64 -14.00 -17.09 -29.37
CA ILE A 64 -14.77 -17.84 -28.36
C ILE A 64 -13.99 -19.11 -27.96
N LEU A 65 -13.47 -19.86 -28.92
CA LEU A 65 -12.68 -21.06 -28.63
C LEU A 65 -11.41 -20.73 -27.83
N ILE A 66 -10.68 -19.68 -28.23
CA ILE A 66 -9.50 -19.22 -27.48
C ILE A 66 -9.89 -18.77 -26.07
N ALA A 67 -10.99 -18.03 -25.91
CA ALA A 67 -11.46 -17.58 -24.60
C ALA A 67 -11.83 -18.78 -23.70
N LEU A 68 -12.47 -19.82 -24.24
CA LEU A 68 -12.76 -21.04 -23.50
C LEU A 68 -11.48 -21.76 -23.04
N ILE A 69 -10.46 -21.84 -23.90
CA ILE A 69 -9.15 -22.40 -23.53
C ILE A 69 -8.50 -21.57 -22.42
N VAL A 70 -8.52 -20.24 -22.51
CA VAL A 70 -7.97 -19.35 -21.46
C VAL A 70 -8.74 -19.50 -20.15
N ILE A 71 -10.07 -19.52 -20.18
CA ILE A 71 -10.91 -19.71 -18.99
C ILE A 71 -10.63 -21.07 -18.36
N PHE A 72 -10.47 -22.12 -19.16
CA PHE A 72 -10.10 -23.45 -18.69
C PHE A 72 -8.76 -23.44 -17.94
N TRP A 73 -7.73 -22.81 -18.52
CA TRP A 73 -6.42 -22.69 -17.86
C TRP A 73 -6.46 -21.81 -16.60
N LEU A 74 -7.21 -20.71 -16.61
CA LEU A 74 -7.39 -19.87 -15.42
C LEU A 74 -8.17 -20.59 -14.32
N ALA A 75 -9.15 -21.43 -14.68
CA ALA A 75 -9.87 -22.26 -13.73
C ALA A 75 -8.95 -23.28 -13.08
N ILE A 76 -8.12 -23.99 -13.86
CA ILE A 76 -7.11 -24.91 -13.32
C ILE A 76 -6.14 -24.14 -12.41
N PHE A 77 -5.62 -22.99 -12.87
CA PHE A 77 -4.70 -22.19 -12.06
C PHE A 77 -5.31 -21.75 -10.73
N LYS A 78 -6.58 -21.31 -10.74
CA LYS A 78 -7.29 -20.86 -9.54
C LYS A 78 -7.65 -21.99 -8.58
N TYR A 79 -8.07 -23.16 -9.09
CA TYR A 79 -8.60 -24.24 -8.26
C TYR A 79 -7.58 -25.35 -7.93
N ALA A 80 -6.60 -25.60 -8.81
CA ALA A 80 -5.61 -26.65 -8.62
C ALA A 80 -4.26 -26.13 -8.11
N ILE A 81 -3.84 -24.92 -8.49
CA ILE A 81 -2.49 -24.41 -8.17
C ILE A 81 -2.49 -23.51 -6.92
N ILE A 82 -3.52 -22.68 -6.74
CA ILE A 82 -3.58 -21.73 -5.62
C ILE A 82 -4.47 -22.28 -4.49
N PRO A 83 -3.91 -22.68 -3.34
CA PRO A 83 -4.70 -23.04 -2.17
C PRO A 83 -5.45 -21.82 -1.64
N LYS A 84 -6.63 -22.03 -1.06
CA LYS A 84 -7.51 -20.94 -0.59
C LYS A 84 -6.97 -20.23 0.66
N ASP A 85 -6.20 -20.93 1.49
CA ASP A 85 -5.88 -20.48 2.85
C ASP A 85 -4.56 -19.70 2.96
N HIS A 86 -3.61 -19.90 2.05
CA HIS A 86 -2.31 -19.23 2.08
C HIS A 86 -1.71 -19.06 0.68
N PRO A 87 -0.86 -18.05 0.46
CA PRO A 87 -0.14 -17.92 -0.80
C PRO A 87 0.97 -18.97 -0.90
N VAL A 88 1.15 -19.56 -2.09
CA VAL A 88 2.19 -20.57 -2.37
C VAL A 88 3.60 -20.00 -2.18
N TRP A 89 3.81 -18.77 -2.65
CA TRP A 89 5.09 -18.09 -2.53
C TRP A 89 5.03 -17.08 -1.39
N LEU A 90 5.68 -17.44 -0.27
CA LEU A 90 5.72 -16.63 0.93
C LEU A 90 6.82 -15.57 0.82
N LYS A 91 6.51 -14.37 1.31
CA LYS A 91 7.53 -13.33 1.52
C LYS A 91 8.35 -13.69 2.77
N LYS A 92 9.67 -13.60 2.69
CA LYS A 92 10.56 -14.02 3.80
C LYS A 92 10.49 -13.09 5.01
N ALA A 93 10.50 -11.78 4.80
CA ALA A 93 10.54 -10.80 5.88
C ALA A 93 9.45 -9.72 5.71
N PRO A 94 8.86 -9.25 6.82
CA PRO A 94 7.93 -8.12 6.81
C PRO A 94 8.65 -6.83 6.42
N GLY A 95 7.91 -5.96 5.74
CA GLY A 95 8.34 -4.59 5.52
C GLY A 95 7.95 -3.68 6.69
N VAL A 96 8.60 -2.53 6.78
CA VAL A 96 8.28 -1.48 7.76
C VAL A 96 7.64 -0.32 7.01
N SER A 97 6.65 0.33 7.60
CA SER A 97 5.97 1.48 7.01
C SER A 97 5.71 2.53 8.07
N LEU A 98 5.73 3.80 7.66
CA LEU A 98 5.50 4.94 8.54
C LEU A 98 4.17 5.59 8.21
N VAL A 99 3.46 6.01 9.25
CA VAL A 99 2.23 6.78 9.16
C VAL A 99 2.44 8.05 9.99
N PRO A 100 2.21 9.25 9.44
CA PRO A 100 1.56 9.57 8.16
C PRO A 100 2.46 9.31 6.92
N HIS A 101 1.89 8.70 5.87
CA HIS A 101 2.58 8.46 4.60
C HIS A 101 2.16 9.53 3.57
N ASN A 102 3.12 10.32 3.10
CA ASN A 102 2.90 11.15 1.91
C ASN A 102 4.15 11.19 1.05
N GLU A 103 5.30 11.48 1.65
CA GLU A 103 6.60 11.58 0.98
C GLU A 103 7.74 11.25 1.96
N SER A 104 8.99 11.20 1.47
CA SER A 104 10.18 11.10 2.34
C SER A 104 10.35 12.30 3.25
N THR A 105 9.67 13.43 2.99
CA THR A 105 9.78 14.65 3.77
C THR A 105 8.39 15.14 4.21
N LEU A 106 8.16 15.27 5.51
CA LEU A 106 6.94 15.82 6.10
C LEU A 106 7.20 17.23 6.61
N LYS A 107 6.58 18.21 5.95
CA LYS A 107 6.64 19.63 6.36
C LYS A 107 5.36 20.01 7.07
N PHE A 108 5.46 20.59 8.24
CA PHE A 108 4.29 21.04 9.01
C PHE A 108 4.54 22.39 9.69
N PHE A 109 3.46 23.14 9.87
CA PHE A 109 3.46 24.47 10.46
C PHE A 109 2.58 24.45 11.72
N PRO A 110 3.15 24.51 12.93
CA PRO A 110 2.39 24.42 14.18
C PRO A 110 1.27 25.46 14.31
N ASN A 111 1.46 26.63 13.69
CA ASN A 111 0.52 27.75 13.75
C ASN A 111 -0.55 27.72 12.65
N GLU A 112 -0.43 26.80 11.69
CA GLU A 112 -1.32 26.74 10.53
C GLU A 112 -2.03 25.38 10.47
N PRO A 113 -3.27 25.30 10.96
CA PRO A 113 -3.96 24.03 11.14
C PRO A 113 -4.34 23.36 9.82
N THR A 114 -4.45 24.13 8.72
CA THR A 114 -4.70 23.61 7.36
C THR A 114 -3.65 22.61 6.90
N THR A 115 -2.41 22.74 7.40
CA THR A 115 -1.31 21.80 7.09
C THR A 115 -1.31 20.58 8.01
N ILE A 116 -1.87 20.69 9.20
CA ILE A 116 -1.86 19.65 10.23
C ILE A 116 -3.07 18.72 10.09
N TYR A 117 -4.27 19.24 9.80
CA TYR A 117 -5.47 18.43 9.61
C TYR A 117 -5.29 17.24 8.66
N PRO A 118 -4.75 17.39 7.43
CA PRO A 118 -4.58 16.23 6.55
C PRO A 118 -3.57 15.20 7.08
N ILE A 119 -2.70 15.58 8.00
CA ILE A 119 -1.75 14.69 8.67
C ILE A 119 -2.49 13.91 9.76
N ALA A 120 -3.25 14.60 10.62
CA ALA A 120 -4.06 14.01 11.67
C ALA A 120 -5.13 13.08 11.08
N ASP A 121 -5.88 13.52 10.07
CA ASP A 121 -6.92 12.73 9.38
C ASP A 121 -6.35 11.39 8.86
N LYS A 122 -5.13 11.41 8.29
CA LYS A 122 -4.45 10.19 7.82
C LYS A 122 -4.07 9.24 8.95
N ILE A 123 -3.65 9.78 10.10
CA ILE A 123 -3.33 8.98 11.28
C ILE A 123 -4.62 8.35 11.82
N GLU A 124 -5.68 9.13 11.95
CA GLU A 124 -6.98 8.64 12.44
C GLU A 124 -7.59 7.61 11.51
N GLU A 125 -7.58 7.84 10.19
CA GLU A 125 -8.01 6.86 9.19
C GLU A 125 -7.23 5.54 9.32
N PHE A 126 -5.90 5.64 9.51
CA PHE A 126 -5.05 4.48 9.73
C PHE A 126 -5.40 3.73 11.02
N LEU A 127 -5.56 4.43 12.15
CA LEU A 127 -5.86 3.83 13.45
C LEU A 127 -7.25 3.20 13.48
N ASN A 128 -8.25 3.87 12.91
CA ASN A 128 -9.60 3.32 12.76
C ASN A 128 -9.62 2.04 11.89
N GLY A 129 -8.71 1.96 10.91
CA GLY A 129 -8.52 0.75 10.09
C GLY A 129 -7.98 -0.46 10.84
N LEU A 130 -7.40 -0.30 12.05
CA LEU A 130 -6.80 -1.41 12.82
C LEU A 130 -7.82 -2.28 13.56
N ARG A 131 -9.10 -1.87 13.67
CA ARG A 131 -10.23 -2.62 14.26
C ARG A 131 -10.11 -3.04 15.75
N ASP A 132 -9.13 -2.53 16.48
CA ASP A 132 -8.85 -2.89 17.89
C ASP A 132 -8.91 -1.66 18.84
N ASN A 133 -9.85 -0.73 18.63
CA ASN A 133 -9.94 0.53 19.41
C ASN A 133 -8.59 1.26 19.53
N ALA A 134 -7.82 1.28 18.44
CA ALA A 134 -6.45 1.81 18.43
C ALA A 134 -6.39 3.30 18.82
N MET A 135 -7.46 4.06 18.54
CA MET A 135 -7.57 5.46 18.96
C MET A 135 -7.48 5.61 20.48
N ASP A 136 -8.19 4.77 21.23
CA ASP A 136 -8.18 4.80 22.69
C ASP A 136 -6.82 4.32 23.24
N TYR A 137 -6.24 3.30 22.60
CA TYR A 137 -4.95 2.74 22.98
C TYR A 137 -3.81 3.77 22.90
N PHE A 138 -3.79 4.61 21.85
CA PHE A 138 -2.76 5.63 21.66
C PHE A 138 -3.17 7.03 22.15
N SER A 139 -4.27 7.14 22.89
CA SER A 139 -4.85 8.43 23.31
C SER A 139 -3.89 9.31 24.12
N ASP A 140 -2.99 8.71 24.90
CA ASP A 140 -1.94 9.41 25.68
C ASP A 140 -1.03 10.29 24.80
N PHE A 141 -0.88 9.95 23.52
CA PHE A 141 -0.03 10.64 22.56
C PHE A 141 -0.80 11.70 21.75
N ASN A 142 -2.10 11.85 22.00
CA ASN A 142 -3.01 12.75 21.29
C ASN A 142 -3.61 13.84 22.21
N ALA A 143 -2.80 14.42 23.09
CA ALA A 143 -3.26 15.45 24.03
C ALA A 143 -3.80 16.74 23.36
N ASP A 144 -3.31 17.07 22.16
CA ASP A 144 -3.69 18.27 21.40
C ASP A 144 -4.76 18.01 20.32
N GLU A 145 -5.37 16.81 20.30
CA GLU A 145 -6.26 16.29 19.26
C GLU A 145 -5.64 16.28 17.84
N LEU A 146 -4.33 16.52 17.73
CA LEU A 146 -3.60 16.63 16.49
C LEU A 146 -2.26 15.88 16.59
N TRP A 147 -2.20 14.80 17.38
CA TRP A 147 -1.08 13.89 17.51
C TRP A 147 0.27 14.57 17.80
N GLY A 148 0.23 15.66 18.59
CA GLY A 148 1.38 16.46 19.02
C GLY A 148 1.94 17.40 17.95
N TYR A 149 1.36 17.46 16.74
CA TYR A 149 1.85 18.32 15.66
C TYR A 149 1.65 19.81 15.97
N ARG A 150 0.64 20.18 16.76
CA ARG A 150 0.40 21.57 17.15
C ARG A 150 1.34 22.02 18.27
N GLU A 151 1.58 21.15 19.24
CA GLU A 151 2.57 21.41 20.31
C GLU A 151 4.03 21.39 19.81
N GLY A 152 4.26 20.84 18.61
CA GLY A 152 5.60 20.64 18.09
C GLY A 152 6.30 19.44 18.70
N LYS A 153 5.53 18.43 19.11
CA LYS A 153 5.96 17.09 19.50
C LYS A 153 5.34 16.06 18.55
N PRO A 154 5.73 16.06 17.26
CA PRO A 154 5.05 15.25 16.24
C PRO A 154 5.13 13.75 16.61
N CYS A 155 4.00 13.06 16.48
CA CYS A 155 3.88 11.62 16.67
C CYS A 155 3.84 10.88 15.32
N ILE A 156 4.73 9.91 15.15
CA ILE A 156 4.82 9.03 13.97
C ILE A 156 4.50 7.61 14.41
N PHE A 157 3.70 6.91 13.61
CA PHE A 157 3.39 5.51 13.83
C PHE A 157 4.25 4.63 12.94
N VAL A 158 4.93 3.68 13.56
CA VAL A 158 5.73 2.66 12.88
C VAL A 158 4.92 1.39 12.80
N LYS A 159 4.62 0.97 11.58
CA LYS A 159 3.81 -0.20 11.27
C LYS A 159 4.68 -1.31 10.70
N LEU A 160 4.60 -2.48 11.30
CA LEU A 160 5.12 -3.72 10.71
C LEU A 160 4.07 -4.34 9.77
N ASN A 161 4.46 -4.63 8.54
CA ASN A 161 3.54 -5.20 7.55
C ASN A 161 3.25 -6.67 7.84
N LYS A 162 1.97 -7.05 7.78
CA LYS A 162 1.55 -8.45 7.98
C LYS A 162 2.09 -9.33 6.86
N VAL A 163 2.78 -10.39 7.22
CA VAL A 163 3.19 -11.47 6.31
C VAL A 163 2.62 -12.78 6.84
N ILE A 164 1.92 -13.52 5.97
CA ILE A 164 1.33 -14.81 6.32
C ILE A 164 2.46 -15.84 6.51
N GLY A 165 2.40 -16.63 7.58
CA GLY A 165 3.41 -17.66 7.89
C GLY A 165 4.76 -17.11 8.35
N PHE A 166 4.88 -15.81 8.62
CA PHE A 166 6.10 -15.23 9.17
C PHE A 166 6.14 -15.43 10.68
N GLU A 167 7.13 -16.18 11.13
CA GLU A 167 7.48 -16.32 12.54
C GLU A 167 8.77 -15.53 12.81
N PRO A 168 8.74 -14.54 13.72
CA PRO A 168 9.91 -13.71 14.00
C PRO A 168 10.97 -14.50 14.75
N ASN A 169 12.20 -14.45 14.25
CA ASN A 169 13.36 -14.95 14.99
C ASN A 169 13.93 -13.77 15.80
N THR A 170 13.55 -13.69 17.06
CA THR A 170 13.80 -12.55 17.95
C THR A 170 15.24 -12.53 18.44
N ILE A 171 15.66 -11.39 18.98
CA ILE A 171 16.98 -11.21 19.59
C ILE A 171 16.73 -11.10 21.09
N ASP A 172 17.05 -12.14 21.84
CA ASP A 172 16.66 -12.19 23.26
C ASP A 172 17.81 -11.71 24.16
N THR A 173 19.06 -11.91 23.72
CA THR A 173 20.26 -11.46 24.43
C THR A 173 20.90 -10.25 23.75
N PRO A 174 21.51 -9.31 24.52
CA PRO A 174 22.17 -8.14 23.94
C PRO A 174 23.44 -8.48 23.15
N GLU A 175 23.96 -9.70 23.28
CA GLU A 175 25.19 -10.18 22.63
C GLU A 175 24.94 -10.65 21.19
N GLU A 176 23.74 -11.12 20.90
CA GLU A 176 23.27 -11.50 19.56
C GLU A 176 23.05 -10.30 18.62
N LEU A 177 23.16 -9.09 19.15
CA LEU A 177 22.88 -7.88 18.40
C LEU A 177 23.94 -7.65 17.30
N PRO A 178 23.54 -7.40 16.03
CA PRO A 178 24.47 -7.23 14.93
C PRO A 178 25.35 -5.97 15.12
N LYS A 179 26.55 -6.00 14.53
CA LYS A 179 27.56 -4.92 14.66
C LYS A 179 27.09 -3.53 14.19
N GLY A 180 26.04 -3.45 13.38
CA GLY A 180 25.46 -2.20 12.88
C GLY A 180 24.38 -1.58 13.78
N ALA A 181 24.03 -2.22 14.89
CA ALA A 181 23.00 -1.74 15.79
C ALA A 181 23.53 -0.66 16.77
N PRO A 182 22.68 0.29 17.20
CA PRO A 182 23.07 1.31 18.17
C PRO A 182 23.43 0.70 19.53
N PRO A 183 24.38 1.28 20.26
CA PRO A 183 24.76 0.81 21.59
C PRO A 183 23.60 0.93 22.60
N GLU A 184 22.77 1.97 22.48
CA GLU A 184 21.59 2.23 23.33
C GLU A 184 20.58 1.06 23.31
N LEU A 185 20.51 0.34 22.19
CA LEU A 185 19.58 -0.77 22.03
C LEU A 185 19.89 -1.92 23.00
N ARG A 186 21.16 -2.09 23.39
CA ARG A 186 21.56 -3.14 24.35
C ARG A 186 20.92 -2.89 25.72
N ASP A 187 20.83 -1.64 26.13
CA ASP A 187 20.23 -1.28 27.42
C ASP A 187 18.71 -1.41 27.38
N VAL A 188 18.10 -1.12 26.22
CA VAL A 188 16.67 -1.38 25.97
C VAL A 188 16.36 -2.86 26.09
N ILE A 189 17.17 -3.74 25.47
CA ILE A 189 17.00 -5.20 25.54
C ILE A 189 17.14 -5.69 26.99
N ARG A 190 18.09 -5.16 27.76
CA ARG A 190 18.25 -5.52 29.19
C ARG A 190 17.05 -5.08 30.02
N LYS A 191 16.51 -3.88 29.77
CA LYS A 191 15.39 -3.31 30.55
C LYS A 191 14.05 -3.97 30.22
N HIS A 192 13.80 -4.24 28.94
CA HIS A 192 12.54 -4.74 28.43
C HIS A 192 12.64 -6.20 27.94
N GLY A 193 13.68 -6.93 28.32
CA GLY A 193 13.86 -8.33 27.95
C GLY A 193 12.86 -9.27 28.62
N GLY A 194 12.95 -10.56 28.30
CA GLY A 194 12.19 -11.64 28.94
C GLY A 194 11.04 -12.23 28.11
N ALA A 195 10.70 -11.62 26.98
CA ALA A 195 9.73 -12.17 26.02
C ALA A 195 10.28 -12.03 24.59
N PRO A 196 9.89 -12.92 23.66
CA PRO A 196 10.29 -12.81 22.26
C PRO A 196 9.72 -11.50 21.69
N ARG A 197 10.62 -10.62 21.26
CA ARG A 197 10.32 -9.27 20.79
C ARG A 197 11.12 -8.94 19.54
N ILE A 198 10.49 -8.18 18.64
CA ILE A 198 11.20 -7.50 17.56
C ILE A 198 11.53 -6.10 18.06
N TRP A 199 12.79 -5.72 18.01
CA TRP A 199 13.22 -4.43 18.57
C TRP A 199 13.13 -3.30 17.56
N LEU A 200 12.80 -2.10 18.03
CA LEU A 200 12.74 -0.89 17.23
C LEU A 200 13.76 0.12 17.76
N SER A 201 14.53 0.72 16.86
CA SER A 201 15.42 1.81 17.19
C SER A 201 15.16 3.02 16.30
N CYS A 202 15.06 4.20 16.89
CA CYS A 202 14.98 5.47 16.18
C CYS A 202 16.30 6.23 16.33
N MET A 203 16.96 6.50 15.21
CA MET A 203 18.10 7.41 15.16
C MET A 203 17.64 8.72 14.52
N THR A 204 17.93 9.85 15.18
CA THR A 204 17.63 11.17 14.65
C THR A 204 18.91 11.86 14.23
N LYS A 205 19.00 12.30 12.98
CA LYS A 205 20.12 13.09 12.45
C LYS A 205 19.59 14.44 12.00
N GLY A 206 20.28 15.52 12.30
CA GLY A 206 19.86 16.86 11.89
C GLY A 206 20.91 17.91 12.26
N ASN A 207 20.76 19.11 11.72
CA ASN A 207 21.66 20.23 11.99
C ASN A 207 21.39 20.92 13.33
N GLY A 208 20.26 20.62 13.98
CA GLY A 208 19.82 21.21 15.25
C GLY A 208 19.98 20.27 16.45
N PRO A 209 19.50 20.69 17.64
CA PRO A 209 19.45 19.82 18.80
C PRO A 209 18.61 18.57 18.51
N GLN A 210 19.10 17.40 18.92
CA GLN A 210 18.43 16.14 18.66
C GLN A 210 17.20 16.01 19.57
N PRO A 211 16.02 15.68 18.99
CA PRO A 211 14.82 15.51 19.79
C PRO A 211 14.90 14.24 20.65
N THR A 212 14.25 14.28 21.81
CA THR A 212 14.16 13.10 22.67
C THR A 212 13.01 12.22 22.19
N VAL A 213 13.34 10.98 21.83
CA VAL A 213 12.39 10.01 21.28
C VAL A 213 11.66 9.27 22.40
N LEU A 214 10.32 9.31 22.38
CA LEU A 214 9.44 8.58 23.29
C LEU A 214 8.69 7.51 22.50
N TYR A 215 8.61 6.30 23.05
CA TYR A 215 7.94 5.15 22.43
C TYR A 215 6.74 4.71 23.26
N TYR A 216 5.68 4.28 22.57
CA TYR A 216 4.53 3.66 23.21
C TYR A 216 3.99 2.50 22.36
N PRO A 217 3.68 1.32 22.96
CA PRO A 217 3.84 0.98 24.39
C PRO A 217 5.30 0.80 24.83
N GLY A 218 6.21 0.63 23.88
CA GLY A 218 7.65 0.54 24.10
C GLY A 218 8.41 0.44 22.78
N PRO A 219 9.76 0.46 22.82
CA PRO A 219 10.62 0.37 21.64
C PRO A 219 10.72 -1.06 21.08
N PHE A 220 9.60 -1.77 20.98
CA PHE A 220 9.52 -3.16 20.53
C PHE A 220 8.13 -3.51 20.02
N PHE A 221 8.05 -4.59 19.26
CA PHE A 221 6.81 -5.27 18.90
C PHE A 221 6.75 -6.62 19.63
N ASP A 222 5.68 -6.85 20.39
CA ASP A 222 5.46 -8.10 21.13
C ASP A 222 5.06 -9.23 20.18
N THR A 223 5.82 -10.32 20.15
CA THR A 223 5.54 -11.45 19.23
C THR A 223 4.87 -12.64 19.90
N THR A 224 4.53 -12.53 21.19
CA THR A 224 3.86 -13.58 21.96
C THR A 224 2.42 -13.81 21.52
N GLY A 225 1.77 -12.78 20.96
CA GLY A 225 0.41 -12.84 20.45
C GLY A 225 0.32 -13.02 18.94
N THR A 226 -0.91 -13.12 18.43
CA THR A 226 -1.18 -13.01 17.00
C THR A 226 -0.94 -11.57 16.58
N MET A 227 0.22 -11.25 15.97
CA MET A 227 0.63 -9.93 15.46
C MET A 227 -0.41 -9.29 14.52
N THR A 228 -1.50 -8.78 15.09
CA THR A 228 -2.68 -8.24 14.42
C THR A 228 -3.07 -6.91 15.03
N GLY A 229 -3.69 -6.05 14.21
CA GLY A 229 -4.08 -4.69 14.55
C GLY A 229 -2.97 -3.92 15.27
N VAL A 230 -3.24 -3.52 16.52
CA VAL A 230 -2.40 -2.60 17.32
C VAL A 230 -1.02 -3.18 17.65
N GLN A 231 -0.89 -4.50 17.85
CA GLN A 231 0.40 -5.13 18.21
C GLN A 231 1.50 -4.95 17.17
N ARG A 232 1.14 -4.65 15.92
CA ARG A 232 2.09 -4.36 14.83
C ARG A 232 2.46 -2.89 14.71
N VAL A 233 2.01 -2.05 15.64
CA VAL A 233 2.13 -0.61 15.56
C VAL A 233 2.78 -0.09 16.84
N VAL A 234 3.80 0.75 16.67
CA VAL A 234 4.45 1.47 17.75
C VAL A 234 4.36 2.96 17.47
N ALA A 235 3.89 3.74 18.44
CA ALA A 235 3.90 5.19 18.38
C ALA A 235 5.27 5.72 18.79
N VAL A 236 5.79 6.67 18.03
CA VAL A 236 7.09 7.31 18.24
C VAL A 236 6.85 8.82 18.26
N GLN A 237 6.94 9.42 19.45
CA GLN A 237 6.81 10.86 19.62
C GLN A 237 8.16 11.51 19.80
N LEU A 238 8.38 12.61 19.09
CA LEU A 238 9.62 13.37 19.15
C LEU A 238 9.43 14.60 20.02
N SER A 239 9.82 14.50 21.29
CA SER A 239 9.79 15.63 22.21
C SER A 239 10.98 16.58 21.97
N ASN A 240 10.81 17.86 22.29
CA ASN A 240 11.81 18.92 22.05
C ASN A 240 12.25 19.04 20.58
N PHE A 241 11.32 18.92 19.63
CA PHE A 241 11.64 19.00 18.21
C PHE A 241 12.09 20.41 17.80
N PRO A 242 13.29 20.57 17.18
CA PRO A 242 13.84 21.86 16.82
C PRO A 242 12.99 22.57 15.76
N ALA A 243 12.91 23.89 15.87
CA ALA A 243 12.20 24.72 14.90
C ALA A 243 13.12 25.14 13.75
N ASN A 244 12.55 25.22 12.54
CA ASN A 244 13.21 25.69 11.31
C ASN A 244 14.46 24.89 10.91
N SER A 245 14.46 23.60 11.23
CA SER A 245 15.53 22.67 10.85
C SER A 245 14.95 21.36 10.35
N ASP A 246 15.65 20.75 9.40
CA ASP A 246 15.37 19.40 8.93
C ASP A 246 15.94 18.38 9.92
N VAL A 247 15.11 17.43 10.34
CA VAL A 247 15.51 16.28 11.16
C VAL A 247 15.15 15.00 10.42
N ASP A 248 16.18 14.25 10.04
CA ASP A 248 16.06 12.91 9.48
C ASP A 248 15.85 11.89 10.58
N VAL A 249 14.67 11.27 10.56
CA VAL A 249 14.27 10.19 11.45
C VAL A 249 14.50 8.86 10.73
N HIS A 250 15.40 8.04 11.27
CA HIS A 250 15.74 6.73 10.76
C HIS A 250 15.32 5.65 11.75
N LEU A 251 14.30 4.89 11.39
CA LEU A 251 13.69 3.84 12.20
C LEU A 251 14.14 2.49 11.69
N THR A 252 14.82 1.71 12.52
CA THR A 252 15.35 0.39 12.18
C THR A 252 14.71 -0.67 13.05
N VAL A 253 14.34 -1.79 12.41
CA VAL A 253 13.71 -2.92 13.06
C VAL A 253 14.70 -4.09 13.08
N TRP A 254 14.91 -4.66 14.27
CA TRP A 254 15.96 -5.64 14.52
C TRP A 254 15.38 -7.00 14.89
N ALA A 255 15.70 -8.01 14.08
CA ALA A 255 15.45 -9.43 14.30
C ALA A 255 16.38 -10.25 13.40
N HIS A 256 16.68 -11.50 13.75
CA HIS A 256 17.60 -12.35 12.99
C HIS A 256 17.13 -12.63 11.54
N ASN A 257 15.82 -12.68 11.33
CA ASN A 257 15.20 -12.98 10.03
C ASN A 257 14.70 -11.75 9.27
N ILE A 258 14.99 -10.53 9.76
CA ILE A 258 14.67 -9.28 9.08
C ILE A 258 15.93 -8.70 8.46
N GLN A 259 16.00 -8.74 7.13
CA GLN A 259 17.11 -8.16 6.39
C GLN A 259 16.91 -6.66 6.25
N ILE A 260 17.93 -5.91 6.66
CA ILE A 260 17.97 -4.45 6.56
C ILE A 260 18.71 -4.10 5.27
N GLU A 261 17.99 -3.54 4.29
CA GLU A 261 18.56 -3.07 3.03
C GLU A 261 18.42 -1.54 2.92
N GLU A 262 19.48 -0.77 3.16
CA GLU A 262 19.43 0.72 3.16
C GLU A 262 19.07 1.35 1.80
N LYS A 263 19.16 0.60 0.70
CA LYS A 263 18.89 1.10 -0.65
C LYS A 263 17.42 1.49 -0.86
N TYR A 264 16.49 0.81 -0.19
CA TYR A 264 15.05 0.98 -0.41
C TYR A 264 14.30 1.12 0.92
N ASN A 265 13.59 2.24 1.06
CA ASN A 265 12.77 2.51 2.22
C ASN A 265 11.71 1.39 2.42
N GLY A 266 11.56 0.90 3.64
CA GLY A 266 10.56 -0.10 4.03
C GLY A 266 11.04 -1.55 4.05
N LYS A 267 12.32 -1.82 3.79
CA LYS A 267 12.95 -3.14 3.98
C LYS A 267 13.81 -3.14 5.25
N GLY A 268 13.23 -3.59 6.37
CA GLY A 268 13.88 -3.64 7.68
C GLY A 268 14.17 -2.28 8.34
N HIS A 269 14.09 -1.19 7.57
CA HIS A 269 14.21 0.17 8.05
C HIS A 269 13.18 1.07 7.37
N ALA A 270 12.89 2.20 7.99
CA ALA A 270 12.10 3.27 7.42
C ALA A 270 12.72 4.65 7.70
N ARG A 271 12.80 5.51 6.68
CA ARG A 271 13.35 6.87 6.80
C ARG A 271 12.28 7.91 6.48
N LEU A 272 12.25 8.97 7.27
CA LEU A 272 11.38 10.14 7.10
C LEU A 272 12.13 11.39 7.57
N THR A 273 12.17 12.43 6.75
CA THR A 273 12.65 13.76 7.11
C THR A 273 11.49 14.59 7.62
N LEU A 274 11.61 15.18 8.81
CA LEU A 274 10.63 16.10 9.36
C LEU A 274 11.16 17.52 9.30
N HIS A 275 10.30 18.47 8.89
CA HIS A 275 10.63 19.88 8.89
C HIS A 275 9.51 20.67 9.57
N ARG A 276 9.82 21.21 10.75
CA ARG A 276 8.92 22.08 11.51
C ARG A 276 9.22 23.53 11.15
N VAL A 277 8.25 24.23 10.55
CA VAL A 277 8.41 25.65 10.23
C VAL A 277 7.66 26.50 11.24
N LEU A 278 8.39 27.28 12.04
CA LEU A 278 7.82 28.44 12.71
C LEU A 278 7.93 29.59 11.70
N GLN A 279 6.78 30.15 11.29
CA GLN A 279 6.76 31.27 10.34
C GLN A 279 7.85 32.30 10.70
N ALA A 280 8.66 32.69 9.71
CA ALA A 280 9.41 33.93 9.78
C ALA A 280 8.41 35.08 10.00
N PRO A 281 8.79 36.17 10.70
CA PRO A 281 7.90 37.29 10.98
C PRO A 281 7.25 37.75 9.67
N LEU A 282 5.95 38.11 9.75
CA LEU A 282 5.12 38.69 8.69
C LEU A 282 6.01 39.37 7.64
N LYS A 283 5.92 38.95 6.37
CA LYS A 283 6.55 39.64 5.24
C LYS A 283 6.49 41.15 5.51
N SER A 284 7.65 41.80 5.56
CA SER A 284 7.73 43.22 5.89
C SER A 284 6.68 44.01 5.10
N PRO A 285 6.05 45.04 5.69
CA PRO A 285 4.98 45.79 5.04
C PRO A 285 5.35 46.34 3.65
N GLU A 286 6.65 46.43 3.34
CA GLU A 286 7.20 46.80 2.04
C GLU A 286 6.84 45.82 0.91
N ALA A 287 6.75 44.51 1.20
CA ALA A 287 6.36 43.52 0.21
C ALA A 287 4.88 43.66 -0.20
N ARG A 288 4.03 44.10 0.74
CA ARG A 288 2.59 44.35 0.51
C ARG A 288 2.37 45.66 -0.25
N LEU A 289 3.18 46.69 0.02
CA LEU A 289 3.19 47.95 -0.73
C LEU A 289 3.64 47.77 -2.17
N LYS A 290 4.61 46.87 -2.44
CA LYS A 290 5.01 46.55 -3.82
C LYS A 290 3.93 45.82 -4.61
N THR A 291 3.09 45.00 -3.97
CA THR A 291 1.95 44.36 -4.66
C THR A 291 0.81 45.33 -4.91
N LEU A 292 0.58 46.27 -3.98
CA LEU A 292 -0.44 47.32 -4.13
C LEU A 292 -0.04 48.41 -5.13
N SER A 293 1.25 48.76 -5.23
CA SER A 293 1.73 49.73 -6.23
C SER A 293 1.68 49.18 -7.65
N VAL A 294 1.91 47.88 -7.83
CA VAL A 294 1.73 47.19 -9.12
C VAL A 294 0.25 47.12 -9.51
N ALA A 295 -0.66 46.91 -8.56
CA ALA A 295 -2.11 46.94 -8.81
C ALA A 295 -2.66 48.35 -9.11
N ARG A 296 -1.96 49.41 -8.70
CA ARG A 296 -2.36 50.81 -8.96
C ARG A 296 -2.00 51.28 -10.37
N ASN A 297 -1.06 50.60 -11.05
CA ASN A 297 -0.63 50.94 -12.41
C ASN A 297 -1.35 50.18 -13.54
N SER A 298 -2.19 49.19 -13.21
CA SER A 298 -3.10 48.58 -14.20
C SER A 298 -4.49 49.21 -14.06
N GLY A 299 -4.66 50.36 -14.72
CA GLY A 299 -5.97 51.00 -14.91
C GLY A 299 -6.88 50.11 -15.76
N GLY A 300 -7.72 49.33 -15.09
CA GLY A 300 -8.79 48.55 -15.70
C GLY A 300 -9.92 48.35 -14.69
N ARG A 301 -11.08 48.95 -14.94
CA ARG A 301 -12.29 48.80 -14.12
C ARG A 301 -12.64 47.32 -13.96
N PRO A 302 -12.89 46.80 -12.75
CA PRO A 302 -13.56 45.53 -12.59
C PRO A 302 -15.09 45.73 -12.68
N ALA A 303 -15.74 44.87 -13.47
CA ALA A 303 -17.19 44.73 -13.56
C ALA A 303 -17.77 44.14 -12.25
N PRO A 304 -19.05 44.39 -11.91
CA PRO A 304 -19.61 43.91 -10.66
C PRO A 304 -20.13 42.47 -10.76
N ASN A 305 -20.03 41.78 -9.63
CA ASN A 305 -20.78 40.61 -9.19
C ASN A 305 -20.39 39.20 -9.69
N GLY A 306 -19.66 38.50 -8.82
CA GLY A 306 -19.71 37.05 -8.66
C GLY A 306 -19.49 36.71 -7.18
N SER A 307 -20.54 36.23 -6.50
CA SER A 307 -20.54 35.85 -5.09
C SER A 307 -19.45 34.81 -4.75
N PRO A 308 -18.76 34.91 -3.59
CA PRO A 308 -17.83 33.86 -3.18
C PRO A 308 -18.58 32.60 -2.75
N ARG A 309 -18.22 31.47 -3.36
CA ARG A 309 -18.63 30.12 -2.93
C ARG A 309 -18.20 29.90 -1.48
N SER A 310 -19.18 29.97 -0.57
CA SER A 310 -19.09 29.45 0.78
C SER A 310 -18.78 27.96 0.73
N TYR A 311 -17.63 27.55 1.27
CA TYR A 311 -17.40 26.15 1.62
C TYR A 311 -18.40 25.78 2.71
N LYS A 312 -19.44 25.03 2.32
CA LYS A 312 -20.38 24.43 3.27
C LYS A 312 -19.62 23.45 4.14
N ARG A 313 -19.37 23.86 5.38
CA ARG A 313 -19.13 22.97 6.52
C ARG A 313 -20.24 21.91 6.49
N PHE A 314 -19.89 20.63 6.35
CA PHE A 314 -20.82 19.56 6.69
C PHE A 314 -21.05 19.65 8.20
N ARG A 315 -22.11 20.38 8.56
CA ARG A 315 -22.67 20.41 9.89
C ARG A 315 -23.23 19.02 10.13
N THR A 316 -22.48 18.17 10.82
CA THR A 316 -23.05 16.99 11.48
C THR A 316 -24.21 17.49 12.34
N LYS A 317 -25.36 16.81 12.24
CA LYS A 317 -26.55 17.17 12.99
C LYS A 317 -26.21 17.15 14.49
N PRO A 318 -26.68 18.13 15.29
CA PRO A 318 -26.61 17.99 16.73
C PRO A 318 -27.43 16.76 17.12
N VAL A 319 -26.78 15.78 17.76
CA VAL A 319 -27.48 14.73 18.47
C VAL A 319 -28.26 15.44 19.58
N THR A 320 -29.58 15.44 19.44
CA THR A 320 -30.50 15.86 20.49
C THR A 320 -30.32 14.90 21.66
N THR A 321 -29.60 15.35 22.68
CA THR A 321 -29.61 14.73 24.00
C THR A 321 -31.00 14.92 24.59
N ALA A 322 -31.80 13.85 24.59
CA ALA A 322 -32.99 13.78 25.43
C ALA A 322 -32.57 13.65 26.92
N PRO A 323 -33.38 14.17 27.86
CA PRO A 323 -33.01 14.27 29.26
C PRO A 323 -32.91 12.89 29.89
N LYS A 324 -31.87 12.68 30.72
CA LYS A 324 -31.80 11.54 31.64
C LYS A 324 -32.87 11.73 32.71
N GLU A 325 -33.87 10.85 32.74
CA GLU A 325 -34.63 10.60 33.96
C GLU A 325 -33.82 9.72 34.92
N PRO A 326 -33.94 9.95 36.25
CA PRO A 326 -33.08 9.33 37.24
C PRO A 326 -33.55 7.91 37.56
N PHE A 327 -32.70 6.91 37.30
CA PHE A 327 -32.92 5.59 37.88
C PHE A 327 -32.47 5.57 39.34
N SER A 328 -33.48 5.46 40.20
CA SER A 328 -33.44 5.30 41.64
C SER A 328 -32.65 4.06 42.07
N TYR A 329 -31.74 4.27 43.02
CA TYR A 329 -31.19 3.23 43.88
C TYR A 329 -32.33 2.62 44.72
N ILE A 330 -32.54 1.31 44.64
CA ILE A 330 -33.22 0.56 45.70
C ILE A 330 -32.14 -0.22 46.43
N GLY A 331 -31.76 0.30 47.60
CA GLY A 331 -31.10 -0.48 48.63
C GLY A 331 -32.13 -1.40 49.30
N ARG A 332 -31.71 -2.61 49.65
CA ARG A 332 -32.38 -3.40 50.68
C ARG A 332 -31.36 -3.77 51.75
N GLU A 333 -31.75 -3.45 52.97
CA GLU A 333 -30.97 -3.30 54.19
C GLU A 333 -30.41 -4.63 54.73
N ARG A 334 -29.27 -4.52 55.40
CA ARG A 334 -28.77 -5.48 56.39
C ARG A 334 -29.29 -5.06 57.76
N ASN A 335 -29.92 -6.00 58.47
CA ASN A 335 -30.14 -5.90 59.92
C ASN A 335 -29.08 -6.70 60.69
N ALA A 336 -28.66 -6.10 61.81
CA ALA A 336 -27.60 -6.44 62.75
C ALA A 336 -27.95 -7.65 63.67
N SER A 337 -27.02 -8.61 63.90
CA SER A 337 -26.23 -8.86 65.15
C SER A 337 -26.89 -9.79 66.22
N PRO A 338 -26.19 -10.36 67.24
CA PRO A 338 -24.82 -10.96 67.39
C PRO A 338 -24.86 -12.27 68.29
N PRO A 339 -23.89 -12.66 69.18
CA PRO A 339 -22.43 -12.97 69.11
C PRO A 339 -22.03 -14.37 69.71
N ARG A 340 -20.71 -14.72 69.71
CA ARG A 340 -19.89 -15.47 70.75
C ARG A 340 -18.80 -16.37 70.09
N THR A 341 -17.49 -16.09 70.17
CA THR A 341 -16.42 -16.28 71.21
C THR A 341 -15.80 -17.68 71.35
N LEU A 342 -14.45 -17.69 71.45
CA LEU A 342 -13.51 -18.72 72.00
C LEU A 342 -13.37 -20.02 71.17
N ALA A 343 -12.30 -20.80 71.18
CA ALA A 343 -10.87 -20.78 71.54
C ALA A 343 -10.44 -22.26 71.35
N ASP A 344 -9.12 -22.52 71.24
CA ASP A 344 -8.49 -23.84 71.44
C ASP A 344 -8.79 -24.95 70.40
N ALA A 345 -7.99 -25.98 70.18
CA ALA A 345 -6.56 -26.28 70.30
C ALA A 345 -6.33 -27.59 69.53
N ARG A 346 -5.12 -27.76 69.00
CA ARG A 346 -4.35 -29.02 68.85
C ARG A 346 -5.04 -30.39 68.73
N ASN A 347 -4.57 -31.13 67.72
CA ASN A 347 -3.92 -32.46 67.77
C ASN A 347 -4.50 -33.59 66.90
N SER A 348 -3.52 -34.35 66.39
CA SER A 348 -3.48 -35.79 66.08
C SER A 348 -4.22 -36.32 64.84
N GLY A 349 -3.43 -36.68 63.82
CA GLY A 349 -3.62 -37.95 63.08
C GLY A 349 -3.18 -39.16 63.94
N PRO A 350 -2.86 -40.35 63.40
CA PRO A 350 -2.64 -40.73 61.99
C PRO A 350 -3.24 -42.12 61.63
N GLU A 351 -2.70 -42.73 60.56
CA GLU A 351 -2.81 -44.13 60.06
C GLU A 351 -3.83 -44.39 58.94
N ASN A 352 -3.58 -45.21 57.91
CA ASN A 352 -2.40 -45.74 57.18
C ASN A 352 -2.97 -46.68 56.07
N ILE A 353 -2.10 -47.24 55.21
CA ILE A 353 -2.30 -48.30 54.19
C ILE A 353 -2.48 -47.74 52.75
N LEU A 354 -1.46 -47.59 51.88
CA LEU A 354 -0.43 -48.48 51.26
C LEU A 354 -0.84 -49.25 49.98
N ILE A 355 -0.21 -48.82 48.87
CA ILE A 355 0.51 -49.56 47.81
C ILE A 355 -0.28 -50.46 46.82
N ALA A 356 -0.13 -50.19 45.50
CA ALA A 356 0.57 -51.06 44.53
C ALA A 356 0.60 -50.53 43.07
N GLU A 357 1.78 -50.52 42.45
CA GLU A 357 2.03 -50.54 40.98
C GLU A 357 1.71 -51.91 40.37
N PRO A 358 1.71 -52.06 39.02
CA PRO A 358 2.84 -52.82 38.43
C PRO A 358 3.32 -52.45 36.99
N ARG A 359 4.65 -52.53 36.81
CA ARG A 359 5.51 -53.16 35.76
C ARG A 359 5.20 -53.13 34.25
N SER A 360 6.15 -52.51 33.52
CA SER A 360 7.11 -53.05 32.51
C SER A 360 6.74 -54.23 31.57
N TYR A 361 6.90 -54.00 30.26
CA TYR A 361 7.22 -55.02 29.25
C TYR A 361 8.39 -54.59 28.35
N LYS A 362 9.34 -55.52 28.16
CA LYS A 362 10.45 -55.47 27.18
C LYS A 362 9.98 -56.00 25.82
N GLY A 363 10.52 -55.43 24.72
CA GLY A 363 10.36 -55.98 23.37
C GLY A 363 11.27 -55.35 22.32
N VAL A 364 12.48 -55.92 22.18
CA VAL A 364 13.30 -56.18 20.97
C VAL A 364 13.52 -55.06 19.92
N GLY A 365 14.80 -54.86 19.60
CA GLY A 365 15.31 -53.75 18.80
C GLY A 365 15.17 -53.84 17.28
N ALA A 366 15.18 -52.66 16.67
CA ALA A 366 15.44 -52.44 15.25
C ALA A 366 16.46 -51.31 15.12
N LYS A 367 17.53 -51.57 14.35
CA LYS A 367 18.69 -50.69 14.15
C LYS A 367 18.29 -49.39 13.45
N PRO A 368 18.95 -48.26 13.74
CA PRO A 368 18.77 -47.04 12.95
C PRO A 368 19.44 -47.20 11.57
N VAL A 369 18.67 -47.03 10.50
CA VAL A 369 19.19 -46.90 9.14
C VAL A 369 19.70 -45.48 8.97
N THR A 370 21.03 -45.35 8.95
CA THR A 370 21.75 -44.15 8.51
C THR A 370 21.52 -43.96 7.01
N ILE A 371 20.76 -42.95 6.61
CA ILE A 371 20.73 -42.48 5.21
C ILE A 371 21.71 -41.33 5.10
N ALA A 372 22.84 -41.60 4.44
CA ALA A 372 23.85 -40.61 4.10
C ALA A 372 23.28 -39.49 3.20
N PRO A 373 23.77 -38.25 3.30
CA PRO A 373 23.43 -37.21 2.34
C PRO A 373 24.02 -37.59 0.98
N LYS A 374 23.16 -37.74 -0.04
CA LYS A 374 23.61 -37.79 -1.43
C LYS A 374 24.12 -36.41 -1.84
N GLU A 375 25.37 -36.36 -2.24
CA GLU A 375 25.99 -35.24 -2.94
C GLU A 375 25.15 -34.80 -4.15
N PRO A 376 25.07 -33.49 -4.46
CA PRO A 376 24.50 -33.06 -5.72
C PRO A 376 25.48 -33.36 -6.86
N PHE A 377 25.11 -34.32 -7.71
CA PHE A 377 25.77 -34.55 -8.99
C PHE A 377 25.76 -33.27 -9.83
N SER A 378 26.96 -32.81 -10.14
CA SER A 378 27.27 -31.81 -11.14
C SER A 378 27.00 -32.38 -12.54
N TYR A 379 26.07 -31.76 -13.27
CA TYR A 379 25.99 -31.87 -14.73
C TYR A 379 26.05 -30.46 -15.31
N ILE A 380 27.27 -29.95 -15.48
CA ILE A 380 27.53 -28.81 -16.37
C ILE A 380 27.66 -29.39 -17.77
N GLY A 381 26.52 -29.42 -18.47
CA GLY A 381 26.46 -29.60 -19.92
C GLY A 381 27.12 -28.40 -20.60
N ARG A 382 28.32 -28.64 -21.13
CA ARG A 382 29.13 -27.72 -21.92
C ARG A 382 28.42 -27.46 -23.26
N TRP A 383 27.63 -26.39 -23.36
CA TRP A 383 27.16 -25.86 -24.65
C TRP A 383 28.20 -24.89 -25.21
N ARG A 384 28.85 -25.35 -26.27
CA ARG A 384 29.79 -24.62 -27.12
C ARG A 384 28.98 -23.72 -28.06
N ASN A 385 28.94 -22.42 -27.78
CA ASN A 385 28.47 -21.43 -28.75
C ASN A 385 29.69 -20.87 -29.48
N ASP A 386 29.96 -21.44 -30.65
CA ASP A 386 30.81 -20.81 -31.65
C ASP A 386 29.98 -19.80 -32.45
N SER A 387 30.53 -18.59 -32.56
CA SER A 387 30.38 -17.60 -33.65
C SER A 387 29.01 -16.96 -33.94
N LEU A 388 28.91 -15.66 -33.68
CA LEU A 388 28.86 -14.61 -34.73
C LEU A 388 28.86 -13.21 -34.09
N GLY A 389 29.99 -12.53 -34.22
CA GLY A 389 30.13 -11.12 -33.87
C GLY A 389 29.45 -10.23 -34.89
N LEU A 390 28.60 -9.32 -34.43
CA LEU A 390 28.10 -8.19 -35.21
C LEU A 390 28.61 -6.91 -34.57
N TYR A 391 29.56 -6.30 -35.27
CA TYR A 391 30.01 -4.93 -35.08
C TYR A 391 28.82 -3.97 -35.24
N VAL A 392 28.60 -3.10 -34.25
CA VAL A 392 27.77 -1.90 -34.43
C VAL A 392 28.71 -0.70 -34.38
N ASN A 393 28.91 -0.11 -35.54
CA ASN A 393 29.47 1.22 -35.74
C ASN A 393 28.49 2.25 -35.15
N GLN A 394 28.99 3.14 -34.30
CA GLN A 394 28.41 4.47 -34.11
C GLN A 394 29.49 5.51 -34.42
N SER A 395 29.31 6.14 -35.57
CA SER A 395 30.00 7.35 -36.01
C SER A 395 29.24 8.59 -35.54
N VAL A 396 30.02 9.56 -35.04
CA VAL A 396 29.85 11.04 -35.01
C VAL A 396 28.52 11.60 -34.50
#